data_AF-F4PIC2-F1
#
_entry.id   AF-F4PIC2-F1
#
_cell.length_a   1.000
_cell.length_b   1.000
_cell.length_c   1.000
_cell.angle_alpha   90.00
_cell.angle_beta   90.00
_cell.angle_gamma   90.00
#
_symmetry.space_group_name_H-M   'P 1'
#
loop_
_entity.id
_entity.type
_entity.pdbx_description
1 polymer ?
#
loop_
_entity_poly.entity_id
_entity_poly.type
_entity_poly.pdbx_seq_one_letter_code
_entity_poly.pdbx_strand_id
1 'polypeptide(L)'
;MKFSLLSVLILALVHLSLFTSTSFAEQCSGTGLQCADISQPCDQTDPLNPYSGRSCKYGSYCGTNTNTCQTFKKVGETCDVVGVDSQCLYPLACNNGTCQEVGYAVLGDACSGNSQCVSPLVCTNNVCSSDKANCTSNYECGYDQFCFTHPVSKATWCLPRIEDGQLCSQNFTKITNATTGASTNVTGYFTCSEYSSCTVLNRSNKTIMTCAPRYSAGSLGVCAADKFGVDYNCNTEAGLLCYKSTCVNSTGELTSPTLMCNSTYTRVCGDNYEVCSCGQKGVGQCLQSELRSTEAFSLCGQAKKKLTACASAHRCTYSANPSKSSCMITNCSTQFCDKYSLCDVKGPGTINPCSGLYPQQNALCLDLGYTGYNSSNYNHPSDNSNSHSSATITLPSSFIKMMTTTILFTVSLTTLVLF
;
A
#
# COMPACT_ATOMS: atom_id res chain seq x y z
N MET A 1 22.69 73.96 -2.14
CA MET A 1 22.82 73.00 -1.02
C MET A 1 23.90 71.99 -1.38
N LYS A 2 25.07 72.06 -0.72
CA LYS A 2 26.15 71.09 -0.90
C LYS A 2 25.81 69.84 -0.10
N PHE A 3 25.03 68.93 -0.67
CA PHE A 3 24.97 67.57 -0.15
C PHE A 3 26.37 66.98 -0.34
N SER A 4 27.05 66.78 0.78
CA SER A 4 28.42 66.27 0.81
C SER A 4 28.43 64.90 0.14
N LEU A 5 29.28 64.72 -0.87
CA LEU A 5 29.51 63.45 -1.56
C LEU A 5 29.75 62.29 -0.57
N LEU A 6 30.27 62.63 0.61
CA LEU A 6 30.50 61.74 1.73
C LEU A 6 29.20 61.09 2.26
N SER A 7 28.09 61.83 2.29
CA SER A 7 26.79 61.33 2.79
C SER A 7 26.19 60.29 1.85
N VAL A 8 26.38 60.45 0.54
CA VAL A 8 25.93 59.47 -0.47
C VAL A 8 26.80 58.23 -0.43
N LEU A 9 28.12 58.39 -0.24
CA LEU A 9 29.05 57.26 -0.13
C LEU A 9 28.80 56.42 1.13
N ILE A 10 28.49 57.06 2.26
CA ILE A 10 28.15 56.37 3.51
C ILE A 10 26.84 55.60 3.37
N LEU A 11 25.81 56.18 2.73
CA LEU A 11 24.57 55.45 2.47
C LEU A 11 24.78 54.25 1.53
N ALA A 12 25.61 54.41 0.49
CA ALA A 12 25.93 53.32 -0.43
C ALA A 12 26.69 52.18 0.27
N LEU A 13 27.64 52.49 1.15
CA LEU A 13 28.39 51.51 1.93
C LEU A 13 27.52 50.81 2.99
N VAL A 14 26.58 51.51 3.61
CA VAL A 14 25.61 50.91 4.54
C VAL A 14 24.62 50.00 3.81
N HIS A 15 24.19 50.35 2.59
CA HIS A 15 23.41 49.43 1.76
C HIS A 15 24.23 48.22 1.32
N LEU A 16 25.50 48.39 0.92
CA LEU A 16 26.34 47.28 0.51
C LEU A 16 26.62 46.28 1.65
N SER A 17 26.77 46.75 2.88
CA SER A 17 26.98 45.89 4.05
C SER A 17 25.71 45.18 4.55
N LEU A 18 24.53 45.76 4.31
CA LEU A 18 23.24 45.09 4.56
C LEU A 18 22.99 43.94 3.57
N PHE A 19 23.51 44.03 2.33
CA PHE A 19 23.38 42.97 1.32
C PHE A 19 24.43 41.84 1.42
N THR A 20 25.48 41.99 2.24
CA THR A 20 26.48 40.93 2.48
C THR A 20 26.19 40.11 3.75
N SER A 21 24.93 40.02 4.17
CA SER A 21 24.51 38.97 5.08
C SER A 21 24.47 37.65 4.30
N THR A 22 25.62 36.98 4.23
CA THR A 22 25.70 35.57 3.84
C THR A 22 24.87 34.79 4.84
N SER A 23 23.64 34.49 4.42
CA SER A 23 22.87 33.40 4.99
C SER A 23 23.67 32.13 4.72
N PHE A 24 24.49 31.72 5.70
CA PHE A 24 24.59 30.30 6.00
C PHE A 24 23.24 29.89 6.59
N ALA A 25 22.20 29.93 5.75
CA ALA A 25 21.11 29.02 5.94
C ALA A 25 21.77 27.66 5.84
N GLU A 26 21.82 26.96 6.98
CA GLU A 26 21.90 25.52 7.00
C GLU A 26 20.75 25.06 6.09
N GLN A 27 21.05 24.93 4.80
CA GLN A 27 20.18 24.28 3.85
C GLN A 27 20.10 22.88 4.41
N CYS A 28 19.03 22.63 5.17
CA CYS A 28 18.42 21.33 5.15
C CYS A 28 18.35 21.01 3.67
N SER A 29 19.17 20.07 3.22
CA SER A 29 19.12 19.52 1.88
C SER A 29 17.73 18.91 1.79
N GLY A 30 16.76 19.74 1.42
CA GLY A 30 15.45 19.34 1.00
C GLY A 30 15.68 18.63 -0.32
N THR A 31 16.14 17.39 -0.21
CA THR A 31 16.00 16.36 -1.22
C THR A 31 14.50 16.06 -1.32
N GLY A 32 13.75 17.08 -1.71
CA GLY A 32 12.36 16.94 -2.11
C GLY A 32 12.39 16.06 -3.33
N LEU A 33 11.84 14.86 -3.18
CA LEU A 33 11.62 13.93 -4.28
C LEU A 33 10.93 14.69 -5.43
N GLN A 34 11.67 14.94 -6.51
CA GLN A 34 11.12 15.60 -7.68
C GLN A 34 10.38 14.56 -8.52
N CYS A 35 9.08 14.79 -8.74
CA CYS A 35 8.26 13.91 -9.54
C CYS A 35 8.40 14.26 -11.02
N ALA A 36 8.99 13.34 -11.77
CA ALA A 36 9.21 13.45 -13.19
C ALA A 36 7.94 13.05 -13.97
N ASP A 37 7.52 13.90 -14.90
CA ASP A 37 6.49 13.59 -15.89
C ASP A 37 6.99 12.58 -16.92
N ILE A 38 6.07 12.02 -17.72
CA ILE A 38 6.41 11.14 -18.84
C ILE A 38 7.47 11.82 -19.74
N SER A 39 8.44 11.03 -20.20
CA SER A 39 9.61 11.43 -20.98
C SER A 39 10.64 12.29 -20.26
N GLN A 40 10.42 12.69 -19.00
CA GLN A 40 11.44 13.36 -18.22
C GLN A 40 12.47 12.37 -17.66
N PRO A 41 13.73 12.80 -17.44
CA PRO A 41 14.75 11.96 -16.85
C PRO A 41 14.37 11.49 -15.44
N CYS A 42 14.70 10.24 -15.14
CA CYS A 42 14.52 9.59 -13.84
C CYS A 42 15.78 8.82 -13.45
N ASP A 43 15.94 8.57 -12.15
CA ASP A 43 17.10 7.87 -11.62
C ASP A 43 16.74 6.41 -11.26
N GLN A 44 17.53 5.47 -11.76
CA GLN A 44 17.38 4.04 -11.46
C GLN A 44 18.31 3.52 -10.38
N THR A 45 19.30 4.32 -9.97
CA THR A 45 20.54 3.79 -9.40
C THR A 45 20.63 3.77 -7.88
N ASP A 46 19.57 4.13 -7.13
CA ASP A 46 19.64 4.15 -5.67
C ASP A 46 18.56 3.30 -4.96
N PRO A 47 18.66 1.96 -4.99
CA PRO A 47 17.82 1.10 -4.15
C PRO A 47 18.12 1.23 -2.65
N LEU A 48 19.21 1.92 -2.26
CA LEU A 48 19.64 2.09 -0.86
C LEU A 48 19.26 3.46 -0.28
N ASN A 49 19.00 4.46 -1.12
CA ASN A 49 18.61 5.79 -0.71
C ASN A 49 17.57 6.37 -1.70
N PRO A 50 16.28 5.98 -1.59
CA PRO A 50 15.21 6.40 -2.51
C PRO A 50 14.90 7.91 -2.50
N TYR A 51 15.63 8.68 -1.69
CA TYR A 51 15.43 10.11 -1.47
C TYR A 51 16.37 11.00 -2.30
N SER A 52 17.37 10.45 -2.99
CA SER A 52 18.38 11.24 -3.72
C SER A 52 18.05 11.50 -5.21
N GLY A 53 16.97 10.92 -5.76
CA GLY A 53 16.70 10.89 -7.20
C GLY A 53 15.31 11.39 -7.66
N ARG A 54 15.19 11.66 -8.98
CA ARG A 54 13.89 11.94 -9.64
C ARG A 54 13.10 10.64 -9.80
N SER A 55 11.92 10.60 -9.19
CA SER A 55 10.98 9.48 -9.33
C SER A 55 9.89 9.80 -10.33
N CYS A 56 9.44 8.81 -11.08
CA CYS A 56 8.35 9.00 -12.02
C CYS A 56 7.02 9.22 -11.30
N LYS A 57 6.17 10.07 -11.87
CA LYS A 57 4.80 10.27 -11.38
C LYS A 57 4.00 8.97 -11.45
N TYR A 58 2.98 8.90 -10.62
CA TYR A 58 2.04 7.80 -10.56
C TYR A 58 1.53 7.35 -11.94
N GLY A 59 1.49 6.03 -12.17
CA GLY A 59 1.12 5.45 -13.46
C GLY A 59 2.25 5.40 -14.49
N SER A 60 3.48 5.73 -14.10
CA SER A 60 4.67 5.58 -14.94
C SER A 60 5.82 4.90 -14.19
N TYR A 61 6.76 4.32 -14.94
CA TYR A 61 7.99 3.67 -14.45
C TYR A 61 9.22 4.33 -15.08
N CYS A 62 10.38 4.18 -14.44
CA CYS A 62 11.64 4.65 -15.02
C CYS A 62 12.18 3.59 -16.00
N GLY A 63 12.26 3.90 -17.29
CA GLY A 63 12.69 2.95 -18.31
C GLY A 63 14.20 2.66 -18.26
N THR A 64 14.57 1.38 -18.15
CA THR A 64 15.98 0.93 -17.99
C THR A 64 16.92 1.32 -19.11
N ASN A 65 16.41 1.36 -20.34
CA ASN A 65 17.24 1.69 -21.50
C ASN A 65 17.24 3.19 -21.83
N THR A 66 16.28 3.95 -21.29
CA THR A 66 16.10 5.37 -21.65
C THR A 66 16.42 6.33 -20.51
N ASN A 67 16.43 5.85 -19.26
CA ASN A 67 16.49 6.68 -18.05
C ASN A 67 15.44 7.81 -18.07
N THR A 68 14.27 7.54 -18.66
CA THR A 68 13.14 8.47 -18.69
C THR A 68 11.88 7.79 -18.19
N CYS A 69 10.95 8.59 -17.66
CA CYS A 69 9.65 8.08 -17.21
C CYS A 69 8.80 7.65 -18.40
N GLN A 70 8.24 6.45 -18.33
CA GLN A 70 7.41 5.84 -19.36
C GLN A 70 6.11 5.34 -18.75
N THR A 71 5.00 5.43 -19.49
CA THR A 71 3.73 4.86 -19.03
C THR A 71 3.86 3.34 -18.90
N PHE A 72 3.29 2.76 -17.85
CA PHE A 72 3.20 1.30 -17.73
C PHE A 72 2.50 0.70 -18.95
N LYS A 73 3.03 -0.42 -19.42
CA LYS A 73 2.54 -1.17 -20.57
C LYS A 73 1.33 -2.01 -20.19
N LYS A 74 0.26 -1.93 -20.98
CA LYS A 74 -1.00 -2.68 -20.79
C LYS A 74 -0.90 -4.09 -21.35
N VAL A 75 -1.95 -4.89 -21.12
CA VAL A 75 -2.04 -6.26 -21.63
C VAL A 75 -1.86 -6.29 -23.16
N GLY A 76 -1.02 -7.19 -23.64
CA GLY A 76 -0.70 -7.36 -25.07
C GLY A 76 0.37 -6.41 -25.62
N GLU A 77 0.78 -5.37 -24.89
CA GLU A 77 1.84 -4.47 -25.33
C GLU A 77 3.23 -5.11 -25.20
N THR A 78 4.12 -4.78 -26.12
CA THR A 78 5.48 -5.36 -26.20
C THR A 78 6.37 -4.87 -25.07
N CYS A 79 7.01 -5.78 -24.35
CA CYS A 79 7.93 -5.49 -23.25
C CYS A 79 9.33 -6.04 -23.54
N ASP A 80 10.36 -5.30 -23.11
CA ASP A 80 11.72 -5.47 -23.63
C ASP A 80 12.58 -6.40 -22.77
N VAL A 81 12.15 -6.69 -21.54
CA VAL A 81 12.92 -7.49 -20.58
C VAL A 81 12.04 -8.58 -19.96
N VAL A 82 12.28 -9.82 -20.38
CA VAL A 82 11.64 -11.00 -19.80
C VAL A 82 12.00 -11.11 -18.32
N GLY A 83 11.01 -11.18 -17.45
CA GLY A 83 11.19 -11.35 -15.99
C GLY A 83 11.48 -10.08 -15.19
N VAL A 84 11.43 -8.89 -15.82
CA VAL A 84 11.43 -7.61 -15.09
C VAL A 84 10.05 -7.00 -15.17
N ASP A 85 9.27 -7.19 -14.10
CA ASP A 85 7.87 -6.75 -13.97
C ASP A 85 7.67 -5.23 -13.98
N SER A 86 8.75 -4.44 -14.06
CA SER A 86 8.69 -2.99 -13.91
C SER A 86 8.08 -2.24 -15.10
N GLN A 87 8.03 -2.85 -16.29
CA GLN A 87 7.46 -2.20 -17.47
C GLN A 87 5.95 -2.37 -17.58
N CYS A 88 5.41 -3.48 -17.08
CA CYS A 88 4.02 -3.84 -17.25
C CYS A 88 3.16 -3.25 -16.12
N LEU A 89 1.93 -2.88 -16.45
CA LEU A 89 0.95 -2.42 -15.47
C LEU A 89 0.63 -3.58 -14.54
N TYR A 90 0.86 -3.43 -13.24
CA TYR A 90 0.59 -4.51 -12.30
C TYR A 90 -0.88 -4.97 -12.35
N PRO A 91 -1.11 -6.29 -12.21
CA PRO A 91 -0.15 -7.38 -11.96
C PRO A 91 0.30 -8.12 -13.23
N LEU A 92 0.33 -7.43 -14.36
CA LEU A 92 0.89 -8.00 -15.58
C LEU A 92 2.39 -8.20 -15.41
N ALA A 93 2.91 -9.29 -15.96
CA ALA A 93 4.34 -9.54 -16.09
C ALA A 93 4.74 -9.58 -17.56
N CYS A 94 6.01 -9.32 -17.83
CA CYS A 94 6.56 -9.45 -19.16
C CYS A 94 6.83 -10.92 -19.49
N ASN A 95 5.94 -11.54 -20.25
CA ASN A 95 6.03 -12.94 -20.67
C ASN A 95 6.10 -13.05 -22.20
N ASN A 96 7.14 -13.72 -22.71
CA ASN A 96 7.41 -13.85 -24.15
C ASN A 96 7.38 -12.51 -24.91
N GLY A 97 7.94 -11.46 -24.30
CA GLY A 97 8.03 -10.13 -24.92
C GLY A 97 6.71 -9.36 -24.96
N THR A 98 5.66 -9.80 -24.27
CA THR A 98 4.40 -9.06 -24.12
C THR A 98 3.95 -9.01 -22.67
N CYS A 99 3.30 -7.93 -22.27
CA CYS A 99 2.70 -7.82 -20.95
C CYS A 99 1.44 -8.70 -20.88
N GLN A 100 1.43 -9.65 -19.96
CA GLN A 100 0.35 -10.63 -19.80
C GLN A 100 0.06 -10.86 -18.31
N GLU A 101 -1.17 -11.24 -17.98
CA GLU A 101 -1.47 -11.72 -16.63
C GLU A 101 -0.80 -13.07 -16.41
N VAL A 102 -0.08 -13.22 -15.30
CA VAL A 102 0.62 -14.46 -14.96
C VAL A 102 0.35 -14.87 -13.52
N GLY A 103 0.37 -16.17 -13.25
CA GLY A 103 0.33 -16.75 -11.90
C GLY A 103 -0.84 -16.28 -11.04
N TYR A 104 -2.02 -16.07 -11.64
CA TYR A 104 -3.20 -15.61 -10.91
C TYR A 104 -4.23 -16.72 -10.67
N ALA A 105 -4.29 -17.71 -11.56
CA ALA A 105 -5.31 -18.77 -11.56
C ALA A 105 -4.83 -19.98 -10.73
N VAL A 106 -5.67 -20.45 -9.82
CA VAL A 106 -5.38 -21.62 -8.95
C VAL A 106 -6.05 -22.89 -9.48
N LEU A 107 -5.92 -24.02 -8.79
CA LEU A 107 -6.52 -25.29 -9.24
C LEU A 107 -8.03 -25.13 -9.48
N GLY A 108 -8.48 -25.45 -10.70
CA GLY A 108 -9.88 -25.37 -11.12
C GLY A 108 -10.29 -24.04 -11.75
N ASP A 109 -9.46 -23.00 -11.68
CA ASP A 109 -9.74 -21.73 -12.34
C ASP A 109 -9.55 -21.82 -13.86
N ALA A 110 -10.27 -20.98 -14.60
CA ALA A 110 -10.13 -20.87 -16.04
C ALA A 110 -8.75 -20.29 -16.42
N CYS A 111 -8.22 -20.74 -17.55
CA CYS A 111 -6.97 -20.26 -18.12
C CYS A 111 -6.97 -20.39 -19.65
N SER A 112 -6.18 -19.56 -20.31
CA SER A 112 -5.84 -19.63 -21.73
C SER A 112 -4.40 -20.10 -21.97
N GLY A 113 -3.57 -20.20 -20.93
CA GLY A 113 -2.19 -20.69 -21.04
C GLY A 113 -1.51 -20.96 -19.71
N ASN A 114 -0.43 -21.74 -19.74
CA ASN A 114 0.27 -22.21 -18.53
C ASN A 114 0.81 -21.08 -17.65
N SER A 115 1.22 -19.96 -18.25
CA SER A 115 1.76 -18.82 -17.50
C SER A 115 0.74 -18.17 -16.56
N GLN A 116 -0.55 -18.36 -16.80
CA GLN A 116 -1.62 -17.79 -15.97
C GLN A 116 -1.87 -18.61 -14.71
N CYS A 117 -1.55 -19.90 -14.73
CA CYS A 117 -1.70 -20.78 -13.59
C CYS A 117 -0.58 -20.56 -12.57
N VAL A 118 -0.91 -20.62 -11.28
CA VAL A 118 0.08 -20.60 -10.21
C VAL A 118 0.93 -21.87 -10.29
N SER A 119 2.24 -21.71 -10.44
CA SER A 119 3.18 -22.85 -10.48
C SER A 119 3.01 -23.74 -9.24
N PRO A 120 2.96 -25.08 -9.38
CA PRO A 120 3.31 -25.88 -10.56
C PRO A 120 2.14 -26.23 -11.51
N LEU A 121 0.98 -25.58 -11.39
CA LEU A 121 -0.20 -25.93 -12.18
C LEU A 121 0.00 -25.67 -13.67
N VAL A 122 -0.67 -26.47 -14.50
CA VAL A 122 -0.67 -26.36 -15.96
C VAL A 122 -2.08 -26.15 -16.49
N CYS A 123 -2.20 -25.36 -17.55
CA CYS A 123 -3.47 -25.07 -18.19
C CYS A 123 -3.84 -26.23 -19.13
N THR A 124 -4.77 -27.08 -18.69
CA THR A 124 -5.24 -28.24 -19.46
C THR A 124 -6.74 -28.08 -19.69
N ASN A 125 -7.19 -28.18 -20.95
CA ASN A 125 -8.59 -27.98 -21.32
C ASN A 125 -9.18 -26.63 -20.81
N ASN A 126 -8.39 -25.56 -20.89
CA ASN A 126 -8.73 -24.21 -20.42
C ASN A 126 -8.99 -24.09 -18.90
N VAL A 127 -8.50 -25.05 -18.12
CA VAL A 127 -8.58 -25.02 -16.65
C VAL A 127 -7.20 -25.31 -16.05
N CYS A 128 -6.83 -24.58 -15.01
CA CYS A 128 -5.60 -24.86 -14.27
C CYS A 128 -5.75 -26.17 -13.52
N SER A 129 -4.84 -27.10 -13.82
CA SER A 129 -4.88 -28.49 -13.34
C SER A 129 -3.51 -28.87 -12.78
N SER A 130 -3.50 -29.80 -11.82
CA SER A 130 -2.27 -30.44 -11.36
C SER A 130 -2.14 -31.80 -12.05
N ASP A 131 -0.98 -32.09 -12.61
CA ASP A 131 -0.58 -33.42 -13.07
C ASP A 131 -0.03 -34.29 -11.93
N LYS A 132 0.19 -33.70 -10.74
CA LYS A 132 0.73 -34.37 -9.57
C LYS A 132 -0.40 -34.85 -8.65
N ALA A 133 -0.25 -36.07 -8.16
CA ALA A 133 -1.11 -36.62 -7.11
C ALA A 133 -0.93 -35.93 -5.74
N ASN A 134 0.21 -35.26 -5.56
CA ASN A 134 0.65 -34.63 -4.33
C ASN A 134 0.69 -33.12 -4.52
N CYS A 135 0.38 -32.36 -3.47
CA CYS A 135 0.44 -30.89 -3.49
C CYS A 135 1.73 -30.38 -2.81
N THR A 136 2.19 -29.18 -3.15
CA THR A 136 3.27 -28.49 -2.42
C THR A 136 2.81 -27.20 -1.75
N SER A 137 1.65 -26.69 -2.17
CA SER A 137 1.05 -25.44 -1.70
C SER A 137 -0.49 -25.54 -1.73
N ASN A 138 -1.16 -24.65 -1.00
CA ASN A 138 -2.63 -24.61 -0.98
C ASN A 138 -3.25 -24.26 -2.34
N TYR A 139 -2.50 -23.60 -3.24
CA TYR A 139 -2.99 -23.23 -4.58
C TYR A 139 -3.17 -24.45 -5.50
N GLU A 140 -2.50 -25.56 -5.17
CA GLU A 140 -2.65 -26.85 -5.86
C GLU A 140 -3.82 -27.67 -5.33
N CYS A 141 -4.59 -27.13 -4.38
CA CYS A 141 -5.78 -27.75 -3.84
C CYS A 141 -7.01 -26.90 -4.20
N GLY A 142 -8.18 -27.54 -4.28
CA GLY A 142 -9.42 -26.80 -4.53
C GLY A 142 -9.73 -25.83 -3.39
N TYR A 143 -10.62 -24.87 -3.62
CA TYR A 143 -10.98 -23.83 -2.64
C TYR A 143 -11.31 -24.38 -1.23
N ASP A 144 -12.10 -25.46 -1.15
CA ASP A 144 -12.49 -26.09 0.12
C ASP A 144 -11.40 -27.00 0.70
N GLN A 145 -10.20 -27.00 0.13
CA GLN A 145 -9.11 -27.90 0.49
C GLN A 145 -7.84 -27.12 0.82
N PHE A 146 -6.95 -27.77 1.57
CA PHE A 146 -5.62 -27.26 1.87
C PHE A 146 -4.57 -28.36 1.66
N CYS A 147 -3.34 -27.94 1.38
CA CYS A 147 -2.25 -28.86 1.20
C CYS A 147 -1.68 -29.28 2.56
N PHE A 148 -1.87 -30.54 2.91
CA PHE A 148 -1.38 -31.10 4.15
C PHE A 148 -0.09 -31.89 3.91
N THR A 149 0.92 -31.66 4.75
CA THR A 149 2.17 -32.46 4.78
C THR A 149 2.18 -33.36 6.00
N HIS A 150 2.20 -34.68 5.78
CA HIS A 150 2.25 -35.65 6.86
C HIS A 150 3.57 -35.54 7.63
N PRO A 151 3.54 -35.41 8.98
CA PRO A 151 4.72 -35.07 9.76
C PRO A 151 5.82 -36.15 9.70
N VAL A 152 5.42 -37.43 9.59
CA VAL A 152 6.34 -38.58 9.56
C VAL A 152 6.77 -38.94 8.13
N SER A 153 5.86 -39.42 7.28
CA SER A 153 6.16 -39.84 5.91
C SER A 153 6.55 -38.71 4.95
N LYS A 154 6.29 -37.44 5.31
CA LYS A 154 6.42 -36.27 4.43
C LYS A 154 5.56 -36.32 3.16
N ALA A 155 4.65 -37.28 3.06
CA ALA A 155 3.66 -37.33 1.98
C ALA A 155 2.74 -36.11 2.05
N THR A 156 2.35 -35.58 0.90
CA THR A 156 1.46 -34.43 0.80
C THR A 156 0.19 -34.77 0.05
N TRP A 157 -0.93 -34.20 0.49
CA TRP A 157 -2.24 -34.43 -0.13
C TRP A 157 -3.18 -33.25 0.15
N CYS A 158 -4.16 -33.06 -0.73
CA CYS A 158 -5.22 -32.08 -0.51
C CYS A 158 -6.30 -32.65 0.41
N LEU A 159 -6.55 -31.99 1.53
CA LEU A 159 -7.59 -32.35 2.50
C LEU A 159 -8.67 -31.30 2.57
N PRO A 160 -9.93 -31.68 2.88
CA PRO A 160 -10.98 -30.71 3.14
C PRO A 160 -10.62 -29.82 4.33
N ARG A 161 -10.98 -28.54 4.21
CA ARG A 161 -10.93 -27.55 5.28
C ARG A 161 -12.07 -27.76 6.27
N ILE A 162 -11.89 -27.23 7.47
CA ILE A 162 -12.91 -27.25 8.53
C ILE A 162 -13.81 -26.03 8.40
N GLU A 163 -15.13 -26.26 8.42
CA GLU A 163 -16.14 -25.20 8.31
C GLU A 163 -16.23 -24.36 9.58
N ASP A 164 -16.76 -23.14 9.46
CA ASP A 164 -17.00 -22.26 10.61
C ASP A 164 -17.93 -22.92 11.65
N GLY A 165 -17.59 -22.72 12.93
CA GLY A 165 -18.27 -23.33 14.08
C GLY A 165 -17.78 -24.74 14.44
N GLN A 166 -17.02 -25.41 13.56
CA GLN A 166 -16.45 -26.73 13.85
C GLN A 166 -15.12 -26.63 14.62
N LEU A 167 -14.76 -27.70 15.34
CA LEU A 167 -13.54 -27.77 16.15
C LEU A 167 -12.30 -27.90 15.25
N CYS A 168 -11.35 -26.97 15.39
CA CYS A 168 -10.10 -26.95 14.62
C CYS A 168 -8.88 -27.45 15.40
N SER A 169 -8.99 -27.60 16.72
CA SER A 169 -8.02 -28.32 17.54
C SER A 169 -8.58 -29.70 17.91
N GLN A 170 -8.20 -30.74 17.18
CA GLN A 170 -8.41 -32.10 17.66
C GLN A 170 -7.14 -32.93 17.54
N ASN A 171 -6.85 -33.64 18.63
CA ASN A 171 -6.04 -34.84 18.59
C ASN A 171 -6.87 -35.90 17.87
N PHE A 172 -6.37 -36.39 16.72
CA PHE A 172 -6.88 -37.52 15.95
C PHE A 172 -8.21 -37.32 15.21
N THR A 173 -8.14 -36.79 13.99
CA THR A 173 -9.17 -37.10 12.99
C THR A 173 -8.69 -38.27 12.15
N LYS A 174 -9.52 -39.30 11.99
CA LYS A 174 -9.30 -40.35 11.00
C LYS A 174 -9.51 -39.73 9.62
N ILE A 175 -8.43 -39.42 8.93
CA ILE A 175 -8.48 -38.80 7.61
C ILE A 175 -8.50 -39.93 6.59
N THR A 176 -9.52 -39.92 5.71
CA THR A 176 -9.60 -40.85 4.59
C THR A 176 -9.19 -40.10 3.32
N ASN A 177 -8.15 -40.58 2.65
CA ASN A 177 -7.72 -40.03 1.36
C ASN A 177 -8.87 -40.20 0.35
N ALA A 178 -9.33 -39.11 -0.24
CA ALA A 178 -10.48 -39.12 -1.16
C ALA A 178 -10.19 -39.91 -2.45
N THR A 179 -8.93 -39.95 -2.89
CA THR A 179 -8.50 -40.62 -4.11
C THR A 179 -8.29 -42.12 -3.90
N THR A 180 -7.73 -42.51 -2.75
CA THR A 180 -7.34 -43.91 -2.50
C THR A 180 -8.24 -44.66 -1.51
N GLY A 181 -9.09 -43.96 -0.77
CA GLY A 181 -9.92 -44.54 0.30
C GLY A 181 -9.15 -44.97 1.55
N ALA A 182 -7.83 -44.75 1.62
CA ALA A 182 -7.01 -45.14 2.77
C ALA A 182 -7.24 -44.20 3.96
N SER A 183 -7.50 -44.76 5.15
CA SER A 183 -7.68 -43.98 6.38
C SER A 183 -6.46 -44.02 7.30
N THR A 184 -6.01 -42.86 7.78
CA THR A 184 -4.93 -42.73 8.76
C THR A 184 -5.34 -41.81 9.90
N ASN A 185 -4.95 -42.15 11.13
CA ASN A 185 -5.09 -41.25 12.26
C ASN A 185 -3.99 -40.19 12.17
N VAL A 186 -4.39 -38.95 11.95
CA VAL A 186 -3.46 -37.84 11.85
C VAL A 186 -3.65 -36.92 13.05
N THR A 187 -2.58 -36.69 13.80
CA THR A 187 -2.51 -35.63 14.82
C THR A 187 -1.91 -34.40 14.15
N GLY A 188 -2.71 -33.35 13.98
CA GLY A 188 -2.28 -32.15 13.30
C GLY A 188 -3.26 -31.00 13.46
N TYR A 189 -2.77 -29.79 13.19
CA TYR A 189 -3.61 -28.61 13.10
C TYR A 189 -4.35 -28.64 11.76
N PHE A 190 -5.67 -28.76 11.84
CA PHE A 190 -6.50 -28.63 10.65
C PHE A 190 -6.66 -27.16 10.30
N THR A 191 -6.71 -26.88 9.00
CA THR A 191 -6.89 -25.51 8.51
C THR A 191 -8.39 -25.26 8.33
N CYS A 192 -8.86 -24.14 8.86
CA CYS A 192 -10.23 -23.67 8.62
C CYS A 192 -10.44 -23.30 7.14
N SER A 193 -11.69 -23.01 6.78
CA SER A 193 -12.03 -22.37 5.50
C SER A 193 -11.09 -21.20 5.18
N GLU A 194 -10.85 -20.92 3.89
CA GLU A 194 -9.83 -19.97 3.41
C GLU A 194 -9.88 -18.60 4.11
N TYR A 195 -11.09 -18.07 4.34
CA TYR A 195 -11.34 -16.79 5.00
C TYR A 195 -11.76 -16.90 6.46
N SER A 196 -11.34 -17.98 7.10
CA SER A 196 -11.60 -18.28 8.50
C SER A 196 -10.29 -18.51 9.25
N SER A 197 -10.35 -18.48 10.56
CA SER A 197 -9.22 -18.77 11.43
C SER A 197 -9.64 -19.63 12.62
N CYS A 198 -8.69 -20.41 13.12
CA CYS A 198 -8.89 -21.24 14.29
C CYS A 198 -8.77 -20.35 15.54
N THR A 199 -9.90 -20.08 16.20
CA THR A 199 -9.99 -19.17 17.35
C THR A 199 -10.25 -19.93 18.63
N VAL A 200 -9.70 -19.44 19.74
CA VAL A 200 -9.95 -20.03 21.06
C VAL A 200 -11.28 -19.50 21.60
N LEU A 201 -12.19 -20.44 21.90
CA LEU A 201 -13.42 -20.18 22.63
C LEU A 201 -13.27 -20.70 24.06
N ASN A 202 -13.30 -19.81 25.05
CA ASN A 202 -13.34 -20.21 26.45
C ASN A 202 -14.80 -20.46 26.86
N ARG A 203 -15.17 -21.74 26.98
CA ARG A 203 -16.51 -22.14 27.44
C ARG A 203 -16.37 -23.01 28.68
N SER A 204 -16.88 -22.53 29.82
CA SER A 204 -17.01 -23.31 31.05
C SER A 204 -15.68 -23.92 31.55
N ASN A 205 -14.62 -23.11 31.68
CA ASN A 205 -13.27 -23.53 32.08
C ASN A 205 -12.58 -24.54 31.14
N LYS A 206 -13.11 -24.77 29.93
CA LYS A 206 -12.45 -25.56 28.89
C LYS A 206 -12.07 -24.65 27.72
N THR A 207 -10.81 -24.72 27.32
CA THR A 207 -10.30 -24.13 26.09
C THR A 207 -10.67 -25.06 24.93
N ILE A 208 -11.56 -24.63 24.05
CA ILE A 208 -11.82 -25.30 22.78
C ILE A 208 -11.42 -24.37 21.65
N MET A 209 -10.86 -24.90 20.56
CA MET A 209 -10.58 -24.10 19.38
C MET A 209 -11.60 -24.42 18.29
N THR A 210 -12.27 -23.39 17.78
CA THR A 210 -13.28 -23.49 16.73
C THR A 210 -12.92 -22.60 15.56
N CYS A 211 -13.22 -23.04 14.33
CA CYS A 211 -13.14 -22.17 13.17
C CYS A 211 -14.16 -21.05 13.30
N ALA A 212 -13.73 -19.83 13.02
CA ALA A 212 -14.58 -18.66 12.94
C ALA A 212 -14.19 -17.82 11.73
N PRO A 213 -15.13 -17.09 11.11
CA PRO A 213 -14.81 -16.16 10.04
C PRO A 213 -13.74 -15.16 10.49
N ARG A 214 -12.87 -14.74 9.56
CA ARG A 214 -11.98 -13.61 9.85
C ARG A 214 -12.79 -12.36 10.22
N TYR A 215 -12.23 -11.54 11.08
CA TYR A 215 -12.82 -10.30 11.59
C TYR A 215 -14.12 -10.48 12.40
N SER A 216 -14.27 -11.62 13.10
CA SER A 216 -15.49 -11.93 13.86
C SER A 216 -15.32 -11.93 15.38
N ALA A 217 -14.10 -11.93 15.91
CA ALA A 217 -13.86 -12.05 17.35
C ALA A 217 -14.23 -10.75 18.08
N GLY A 218 -15.07 -10.87 19.11
CA GLY A 218 -15.48 -9.74 19.95
C GLY A 218 -14.38 -9.27 20.91
N SER A 219 -14.71 -8.28 21.74
CA SER A 219 -13.81 -7.75 22.77
C SER A 219 -13.38 -8.86 23.73
N LEU A 220 -12.11 -8.85 24.11
CA LEU A 220 -11.44 -9.90 24.90
C LEU A 220 -11.38 -11.28 24.22
N GLY A 221 -11.81 -11.38 22.96
CA GLY A 221 -11.63 -12.59 22.15
C GLY A 221 -10.16 -12.87 21.92
N VAL A 222 -9.78 -14.16 21.91
CA VAL A 222 -8.39 -14.54 21.62
C VAL A 222 -8.13 -14.34 20.13
N CYS A 223 -7.03 -13.66 19.82
CA CYS A 223 -6.58 -13.43 18.46
C CYS A 223 -5.12 -13.87 18.32
N ALA A 224 -4.70 -14.17 17.09
CA ALA A 224 -3.30 -14.38 16.76
C ALA A 224 -2.93 -13.31 15.75
N ALA A 225 -1.99 -12.44 16.12
CA ALA A 225 -1.28 -11.64 15.12
C ALA A 225 -0.42 -12.61 14.30
N ASP A 226 -0.50 -12.55 12.97
CA ASP A 226 0.41 -13.31 12.14
C ASP A 226 1.83 -12.71 12.19
N LYS A 227 2.80 -13.34 11.51
CA LYS A 227 4.19 -12.84 11.45
C LYS A 227 4.30 -11.46 10.79
N PHE A 228 3.26 -10.98 10.12
CA PHE A 228 3.19 -9.69 9.45
C PHE A 228 2.41 -8.65 10.27
N GLY A 229 1.96 -8.98 11.49
CA GLY A 229 1.21 -8.06 12.36
C GLY A 229 -0.21 -7.77 11.87
N VAL A 230 -0.77 -8.61 10.98
CA VAL A 230 -2.11 -8.41 10.46
C VAL A 230 -3.12 -9.19 11.31
N ASP A 231 -3.99 -8.43 11.98
CA ASP A 231 -4.99 -8.95 12.89
C ASP A 231 -6.20 -9.50 12.11
N TYR A 232 -6.21 -10.80 11.83
CA TYR A 232 -7.30 -11.43 11.07
C TYR A 232 -8.51 -11.82 11.90
N ASN A 233 -8.44 -11.77 13.23
CA ASN A 233 -9.48 -12.37 14.08
C ASN A 233 -10.42 -11.34 14.67
N CYS A 234 -9.93 -10.17 15.09
CA CYS A 234 -10.73 -9.20 15.82
C CYS A 234 -11.78 -8.52 14.94
N ASN A 235 -12.95 -8.25 15.51
CA ASN A 235 -14.01 -7.50 14.86
C ASN A 235 -13.60 -6.03 14.74
N THR A 236 -12.94 -5.74 13.63
CA THR A 236 -12.44 -4.42 13.30
C THR A 236 -13.58 -3.41 13.07
N GLU A 237 -14.79 -3.85 12.71
CA GLU A 237 -15.95 -2.94 12.61
C GLU A 237 -16.30 -2.34 13.97
N ALA A 238 -16.11 -3.12 15.04
CA ALA A 238 -16.26 -2.67 16.42
C ALA A 238 -15.04 -1.89 16.94
N GLY A 239 -14.06 -1.56 16.08
CA GLY A 239 -12.84 -0.86 16.47
C GLY A 239 -11.86 -1.72 17.27
N LEU A 240 -11.94 -3.05 17.15
CA LEU A 240 -11.08 -3.97 17.89
C LEU A 240 -9.82 -4.35 17.09
N LEU A 241 -8.66 -4.29 17.74
CA LEU A 241 -7.38 -4.78 17.22
C LEU A 241 -6.83 -5.90 18.10
N CYS A 242 -5.93 -6.72 17.56
CA CYS A 242 -5.26 -7.75 18.35
C CYS A 242 -4.07 -7.15 19.09
N TYR A 243 -4.16 -7.16 20.41
CA TYR A 243 -3.06 -6.76 21.28
C TYR A 243 -2.73 -7.91 22.23
N LYS A 244 -1.48 -8.37 22.22
CA LYS A 244 -1.00 -9.46 23.07
C LYS A 244 -1.94 -10.68 23.05
N SER A 245 -2.34 -11.09 21.86
CA SER A 245 -3.25 -12.22 21.59
C SER A 245 -4.69 -12.03 22.07
N THR A 246 -5.11 -10.79 22.36
CA THR A 246 -6.48 -10.47 22.80
C THR A 246 -7.05 -9.30 21.98
N CYS A 247 -8.31 -9.38 21.60
CA CYS A 247 -9.00 -8.29 20.92
C CYS A 247 -9.34 -7.18 21.92
N VAL A 248 -8.77 -6.00 21.69
CA VAL A 248 -8.97 -4.81 22.54
C VAL A 248 -9.40 -3.63 21.67
N ASN A 249 -10.04 -2.63 22.27
CA ASN A 249 -10.34 -1.39 21.56
C ASN A 249 -9.03 -0.72 21.10
N SER A 250 -9.03 -0.20 19.88
CA SER A 250 -7.87 0.44 19.25
C SER A 250 -7.43 1.75 19.91
N THR A 251 -8.07 2.17 21.01
CA THR A 251 -7.82 3.43 21.71
C THR A 251 -6.61 3.34 22.66
N GLY A 252 -5.57 2.59 22.29
CA GLY A 252 -4.36 2.51 23.10
C GLY A 252 -3.79 3.92 23.34
N GLU A 253 -3.47 4.23 24.60
CA GLU A 253 -2.74 5.46 24.93
C GLU A 253 -1.41 5.44 24.17
N LEU A 254 -1.16 6.44 23.34
CA LEU A 254 0.11 6.59 22.63
C LEU A 254 1.27 6.61 23.63
N THR A 255 2.40 5.99 23.26
CA THR A 255 3.64 6.11 24.03
C THR A 255 3.96 7.59 24.21
N SER A 256 4.28 7.99 25.45
CA SER A 256 4.50 9.38 25.84
C SER A 256 5.39 10.13 24.82
N PRO A 257 4.99 11.35 24.38
CA PRO A 257 5.47 11.98 23.15
C PRO A 257 6.93 12.49 23.17
N THR A 258 7.67 12.30 24.26
CA THR A 258 9.01 12.89 24.42
C THR A 258 10.07 11.81 24.50
N LEU A 259 10.76 11.60 23.38
CA LEU A 259 11.89 10.67 23.27
C LEU A 259 13.16 11.42 22.93
N MET A 260 14.28 11.02 23.52
CA MET A 260 15.58 11.53 23.09
C MET A 260 16.12 10.61 21.98
N CYS A 261 16.18 11.10 20.75
CA CYS A 261 16.76 10.45 19.57
C CYS A 261 18.29 10.41 19.60
N ASN A 262 18.90 10.23 20.78
CA ASN A 262 20.34 10.25 20.95
C ASN A 262 20.92 8.84 20.72
N SER A 263 21.14 8.51 19.45
CA SER A 263 22.04 7.45 18.97
C SER A 263 21.68 5.97 19.25
N THR A 264 21.90 5.15 18.22
CA THR A 264 21.91 3.67 18.12
C THR A 264 20.66 2.85 18.47
N TYR A 265 19.67 3.35 19.20
CA TYR A 265 18.43 2.59 19.46
C TYR A 265 17.33 2.92 18.45
N THR A 266 17.18 2.10 17.41
CA THR A 266 16.10 2.17 16.41
C THR A 266 14.73 1.69 16.91
N ARG A 267 14.55 1.43 18.22
CA ARG A 267 13.29 0.98 18.82
C ARG A 267 13.04 1.66 20.16
N VAL A 268 12.41 2.82 20.16
CA VAL A 268 11.85 3.40 21.40
C VAL A 268 10.47 4.03 21.15
N CYS A 269 9.67 3.41 20.27
CA CYS A 269 8.21 3.53 20.39
C CYS A 269 7.69 2.21 20.92
N GLY A 270 6.87 2.27 21.96
CA GLY A 270 6.51 1.12 22.80
C GLY A 270 5.69 0.07 22.07
N ASP A 271 5.01 0.47 21.00
CA ASP A 271 4.11 -0.37 20.22
C ASP A 271 4.54 -0.48 18.74
N ASN A 272 4.24 -1.63 18.13
CA ASN A 272 4.51 -1.93 16.72
C ASN A 272 3.76 -1.00 15.74
N TYR A 273 2.88 -0.14 16.27
CA TYR A 273 2.04 0.76 15.52
C TYR A 273 2.45 2.21 15.74
N GLU A 274 3.71 2.46 16.08
CA GLU A 274 4.26 3.79 16.28
C GLU A 274 5.60 3.90 15.55
N VAL A 275 5.75 4.95 14.75
CA VAL A 275 6.98 5.37 14.09
C VAL A 275 7.58 6.51 14.90
N CYS A 276 8.85 6.39 15.26
CA CYS A 276 9.58 7.50 15.86
C CYS A 276 9.91 8.54 14.77
N SER A 277 9.46 9.78 14.98
CA SER A 277 9.83 10.93 14.16
C SER A 277 10.73 11.85 14.97
N CYS A 278 12.02 11.88 14.63
CA CYS A 278 13.01 12.73 15.29
C CYS A 278 13.01 14.15 14.70
N GLY A 279 12.88 15.16 15.55
CA GLY A 279 13.10 16.56 15.18
C GLY A 279 14.57 16.95 15.21
N GLN A 280 14.89 18.13 14.68
CA GLN A 280 16.26 18.67 14.51
C GLN A 280 17.08 18.82 15.81
N LYS A 281 16.46 18.71 16.99
CA LYS A 281 17.13 18.87 18.29
C LYS A 281 17.36 17.56 19.05
N GLY A 282 17.25 16.41 18.38
CA GLY A 282 17.37 15.10 19.03
C GLY A 282 16.19 14.78 19.96
N VAL A 283 15.10 15.54 19.89
CA VAL A 283 13.81 15.19 20.50
C VAL A 283 12.94 14.57 19.42
N GLY A 284 12.55 13.32 19.62
CA GLY A 284 11.60 12.61 18.78
C GLY A 284 10.25 12.46 19.46
N GLN A 285 9.24 12.27 18.63
CA GLN A 285 7.89 11.94 19.01
C GLN A 285 7.54 10.58 18.42
N CYS A 286 6.87 9.73 19.20
CA CYS A 286 6.19 8.57 18.63
C CYS A 286 4.93 9.05 17.91
N LEU A 287 4.90 8.82 16.62
CA LEU A 287 3.73 9.03 15.78
C LEU A 287 3.08 7.68 15.56
N GLN A 288 1.77 7.56 15.75
CA GLN A 288 1.07 6.34 15.38
C GLN A 288 1.27 6.04 13.88
N SER A 289 1.77 4.85 13.55
CA SER A 289 2.32 4.53 12.24
C SER A 289 1.25 4.35 11.17
N GLU A 290 0.04 3.91 11.50
CA GLU A 290 -0.98 3.56 10.52
C GLU A 290 -2.38 3.80 11.10
N LEU A 291 -3.26 4.45 10.32
CA LEU A 291 -4.69 4.73 10.60
C LEU A 291 -4.94 5.74 11.75
N ARG A 292 -4.99 7.02 11.35
CA ARG A 292 -5.05 8.26 12.18
C ARG A 292 -6.23 8.39 13.17
N SER A 293 -7.21 7.48 13.15
CA SER A 293 -8.36 7.53 14.05
C SER A 293 -9.00 6.15 14.20
N THR A 294 -9.70 5.93 15.31
CA THR A 294 -10.59 4.76 15.50
C THR A 294 -11.55 4.60 14.32
N GLU A 295 -11.99 5.70 13.72
CA GLU A 295 -12.83 5.70 12.51
C GLU A 295 -12.09 5.14 11.29
N ALA A 296 -10.86 5.60 10.98
CA ALA A 296 -10.08 5.06 9.87
C ALA A 296 -9.79 3.57 10.03
N PHE A 297 -9.48 3.14 11.27
CA PHE A 297 -9.30 1.72 11.58
C PHE A 297 -10.58 0.91 11.37
N SER A 298 -11.72 1.42 11.85
CA SER A 298 -13.02 0.77 11.65
C SER A 298 -13.38 0.66 10.17
N LEU A 299 -13.17 1.72 9.38
CA LEU A 299 -13.43 1.73 7.93
C LEU A 299 -12.56 0.73 7.17
N CYS A 300 -11.25 0.70 7.44
CA CYS A 300 -10.37 -0.32 6.90
C CYS A 300 -10.84 -1.73 7.27
N GLY A 301 -11.21 -1.91 8.54
CA GLY A 301 -11.77 -3.16 9.05
C GLY A 301 -12.99 -3.66 8.30
N GLN A 302 -13.97 -2.78 8.12
CA GLN A 302 -15.19 -3.06 7.36
C GLN A 302 -14.86 -3.42 5.91
N ALA A 303 -13.92 -2.72 5.28
CA ALA A 303 -13.49 -3.00 3.91
C ALA A 303 -12.83 -4.40 3.78
N LYS A 304 -11.94 -4.75 4.72
CA LYS A 304 -11.33 -6.09 4.80
C LYS A 304 -12.40 -7.17 4.97
N LYS A 305 -13.36 -6.99 5.89
CA LYS A 305 -14.44 -7.94 6.14
C LYS A 305 -15.35 -8.12 4.92
N LYS A 306 -15.73 -7.03 4.26
CA LYS A 306 -16.53 -7.07 3.02
C LYS A 306 -15.79 -7.82 1.91
N LEU A 307 -14.48 -7.60 1.75
CA LEU A 307 -13.67 -8.33 0.79
C LEU A 307 -13.64 -9.83 1.09
N THR A 308 -13.38 -10.22 2.34
CA THR A 308 -13.35 -11.64 2.71
C THR A 308 -14.71 -12.31 2.56
N ALA A 309 -15.80 -11.60 2.88
CA ALA A 309 -17.16 -12.11 2.69
C ALA A 309 -17.48 -12.31 1.20
N CYS A 310 -17.14 -11.34 0.35
CA CYS A 310 -17.31 -11.46 -1.10
C CYS A 310 -16.49 -12.63 -1.65
N ALA A 311 -15.20 -12.69 -1.31
CA ALA A 311 -14.31 -13.74 -1.79
C ALA A 311 -14.79 -15.13 -1.36
N SER A 312 -15.30 -15.27 -0.14
CA SER A 312 -15.88 -16.52 0.35
C SER A 312 -17.14 -16.91 -0.42
N ALA A 313 -18.06 -15.97 -0.66
CA ALA A 313 -19.29 -16.21 -1.40
C ALA A 313 -19.04 -16.66 -2.85
N HIS A 314 -17.97 -16.16 -3.47
CA HIS A 314 -17.54 -16.53 -4.82
C HIS A 314 -16.48 -17.63 -4.86
N ARG A 315 -16.13 -18.23 -3.71
CA ARG A 315 -15.11 -19.29 -3.59
C ARG A 315 -13.77 -18.92 -4.22
N CYS A 316 -13.40 -17.65 -4.12
CA CYS A 316 -12.12 -17.18 -4.62
C CYS A 316 -11.03 -17.54 -3.63
N THR A 317 -9.96 -18.20 -4.09
CA THR A 317 -8.77 -18.38 -3.25
C THR A 317 -7.96 -17.08 -3.23
N TYR A 318 -7.31 -16.77 -2.11
CA TYR A 318 -6.41 -15.61 -2.08
C TYR A 318 -5.22 -15.86 -3.01
N SER A 319 -5.06 -15.08 -4.07
CA SER A 319 -3.85 -15.12 -4.91
C SER A 319 -2.88 -14.03 -4.48
N ALA A 320 -1.58 -14.35 -4.46
CA ALA A 320 -0.53 -13.37 -4.25
C ALA A 320 -0.44 -12.34 -5.39
N ASN A 321 -0.97 -12.67 -6.58
CA ASN A 321 -1.04 -11.80 -7.74
C ASN A 321 -2.51 -11.61 -8.19
N PRO A 322 -3.25 -10.68 -7.56
CA PRO A 322 -4.64 -10.39 -7.93
C PRO A 322 -4.71 -9.62 -9.26
N SER A 323 -4.86 -10.35 -10.37
CA SER A 323 -5.07 -9.82 -11.74
C SER A 323 -6.53 -9.57 -12.07
N LYS A 324 -6.83 -8.85 -13.15
CA LYS A 324 -8.23 -8.58 -13.56
C LYS A 324 -8.99 -9.89 -13.75
N SER A 325 -8.35 -10.87 -14.38
CA SER A 325 -8.93 -12.19 -14.60
C SER A 325 -8.90 -13.11 -13.37
N SER A 326 -8.26 -12.71 -12.28
CA SER A 326 -8.34 -13.48 -11.03
C SER A 326 -9.76 -13.47 -10.48
N CYS A 327 -10.17 -14.58 -9.85
CA CYS A 327 -11.50 -14.70 -9.24
C CYS A 327 -11.80 -13.52 -8.31
N MET A 328 -10.81 -13.13 -7.49
CA MET A 328 -10.92 -12.05 -6.52
C MET A 328 -11.28 -10.72 -7.19
N ILE A 329 -10.58 -10.32 -8.25
CA ILE A 329 -10.86 -9.04 -8.90
C ILE A 329 -12.13 -9.12 -9.75
N THR A 330 -12.33 -10.22 -10.47
CA THR A 330 -13.51 -10.40 -11.32
C THR A 330 -14.80 -10.30 -10.50
N ASN A 331 -14.85 -10.89 -9.30
CA ASN A 331 -16.07 -10.91 -8.48
C ASN A 331 -16.11 -9.85 -7.38
N CYS A 332 -14.95 -9.41 -6.89
CA CYS A 332 -14.83 -8.57 -5.68
C CYS A 332 -13.97 -7.32 -5.88
N SER A 333 -13.82 -6.82 -7.12
CA SER A 333 -13.02 -5.63 -7.45
C SER A 333 -13.35 -4.41 -6.60
N THR A 334 -14.63 -4.11 -6.36
CA THR A 334 -15.02 -2.95 -5.55
C THR A 334 -14.53 -3.09 -4.11
N GLN A 335 -14.79 -4.23 -3.46
CA GLN A 335 -14.37 -4.48 -2.08
C GLN A 335 -12.85 -4.59 -1.97
N PHE A 336 -12.19 -5.08 -3.02
CA PHE A 336 -10.74 -5.11 -3.13
C PHE A 336 -10.22 -3.67 -3.12
N CYS A 337 -10.71 -2.81 -4.00
CA CYS A 337 -10.29 -1.41 -4.08
C CYS A 337 -10.68 -0.58 -2.85
N ASP A 338 -11.82 -0.84 -2.21
CA ASP A 338 -12.20 -0.27 -0.92
C ASP A 338 -11.16 -0.65 0.16
N LYS A 339 -10.76 -1.93 0.22
CA LYS A 339 -9.74 -2.37 1.18
C LYS A 339 -8.43 -1.62 0.95
N TYR A 340 -7.95 -1.53 -0.29
CA TYR A 340 -6.68 -0.84 -0.56
C TYR A 340 -6.78 0.66 -0.26
N SER A 341 -7.84 1.34 -0.70
CA SER A 341 -7.98 2.77 -0.48
C SER A 341 -8.11 3.14 1.01
N LEU A 342 -8.76 2.30 1.81
CA LEU A 342 -9.02 2.58 3.23
C LEU A 342 -7.95 2.02 4.18
N CYS A 343 -7.27 0.93 3.82
CA CYS A 343 -6.31 0.27 4.71
C CYS A 343 -4.85 0.63 4.45
N ASP A 344 -4.51 1.07 3.23
CA ASP A 344 -3.11 1.21 2.80
C ASP A 344 -2.54 2.61 3.08
N VAL A 345 -2.86 3.13 4.26
CA VAL A 345 -2.49 4.47 4.70
C VAL A 345 -1.22 4.36 5.54
N LYS A 346 -0.04 4.14 4.93
CA LYS A 346 1.21 4.27 5.71
C LYS A 346 1.36 5.72 6.16
N GLY A 347 1.86 5.88 7.38
CA GLY A 347 2.06 7.18 8.01
C GLY A 347 2.94 8.14 7.19
N PRO A 348 2.92 9.44 7.54
CA PRO A 348 3.53 10.54 6.79
C PRO A 348 5.07 10.50 6.63
N GLY A 349 5.75 9.42 7.00
CA GLY A 349 7.22 9.35 7.11
C GLY A 349 7.98 8.67 5.98
N THR A 350 7.34 7.97 5.03
CA THR A 350 8.07 7.19 3.99
C THR A 350 7.39 7.16 2.62
N ILE A 351 6.35 7.97 2.40
CA ILE A 351 5.67 8.01 1.11
C ILE A 351 6.53 8.84 0.15
N ASN A 352 7.08 8.18 -0.87
CA ASN A 352 7.56 8.88 -2.04
C ASN A 352 6.35 9.62 -2.66
N PRO A 353 6.32 10.97 -2.67
CA PRO A 353 5.17 11.73 -3.16
C PRO A 353 4.86 11.46 -4.63
N CYS A 354 5.83 10.90 -5.37
CA CYS A 354 5.72 10.61 -6.80
C CYS A 354 5.11 9.23 -7.08
N SER A 355 5.35 8.27 -6.19
CA SER A 355 4.82 6.92 -6.28
C SER A 355 4.07 6.63 -4.99
N GLY A 356 2.75 6.83 -4.99
CA GLY A 356 1.89 6.35 -3.90
C GLY A 356 2.27 4.92 -3.51
N LEU A 357 2.08 4.56 -2.24
CA LEU A 357 2.71 3.40 -1.56
C LEU A 357 2.66 2.05 -2.29
N TYR A 358 1.72 1.91 -3.22
CA TYR A 358 1.53 0.76 -4.08
C TYR A 358 1.04 1.27 -5.44
N PRO A 359 1.92 1.85 -6.29
CA PRO A 359 1.50 2.50 -7.53
C PRO A 359 0.81 1.48 -8.46
N GLN A 360 1.19 0.23 -8.28
CA GLN A 360 0.72 -0.95 -8.97
C GLN A 360 -0.74 -1.32 -8.67
N GLN A 361 -1.12 -1.48 -7.40
CA GLN A 361 -2.49 -1.86 -6.99
C GLN A 361 -3.48 -0.72 -7.21
N ASN A 362 -3.06 0.53 -6.96
CA ASN A 362 -3.89 1.68 -7.26
C ASN A 362 -4.14 1.79 -8.77
N ALA A 363 -3.13 1.49 -9.60
CA ALA A 363 -3.30 1.60 -11.05
C ALA A 363 -4.26 0.53 -11.57
N LEU A 364 -4.23 -0.67 -10.99
CA LEU A 364 -5.27 -1.69 -11.20
C LEU A 364 -6.66 -1.15 -10.83
N CYS A 365 -6.83 -0.53 -9.65
CA CYS A 365 -8.13 0.01 -9.24
C CYS A 365 -8.66 1.12 -10.16
N LEU A 366 -7.80 2.03 -10.61
CA LEU A 366 -8.19 3.05 -11.59
C LEU A 366 -8.55 2.43 -12.95
N ASP A 367 -7.81 1.42 -13.39
CA ASP A 367 -8.06 0.68 -14.63
C ASP A 367 -9.33 -0.21 -14.56
N LEU A 368 -9.79 -0.51 -13.34
CA LEU A 368 -11.11 -1.09 -13.05
C LEU A 368 -12.22 -0.03 -12.97
N GLY A 369 -11.90 1.26 -13.16
CA GLY A 369 -12.86 2.36 -13.10
C GLY A 369 -13.28 2.77 -11.68
N TYR A 370 -12.52 2.38 -10.66
CA TYR A 370 -12.83 2.71 -9.28
C TYR A 370 -12.59 4.21 -9.00
N THR A 371 -13.66 4.96 -8.75
CA THR A 371 -13.61 6.42 -8.52
C THR A 371 -13.52 6.81 -7.05
N GLY A 372 -13.61 5.85 -6.12
CA GLY A 372 -13.50 6.10 -4.68
C GLY A 372 -12.10 6.52 -4.23
N TYR A 373 -11.10 6.33 -5.09
CA TYR A 373 -9.73 6.77 -4.86
C TYR A 373 -9.61 8.28 -5.12
N ASN A 374 -9.99 9.08 -4.14
CA ASN A 374 -9.86 10.53 -4.24
C ASN A 374 -8.43 10.94 -3.84
N SER A 375 -7.53 11.04 -4.83
CA SER A 375 -6.16 11.53 -4.62
C SER A 375 -6.12 12.92 -3.97
N SER A 376 -7.20 13.69 -4.06
CA SER A 376 -7.32 15.02 -3.44
C SER A 376 -7.48 15.00 -1.92
N ASN A 377 -7.77 13.86 -1.29
CA ASN A 377 -7.79 13.75 0.18
C ASN A 377 -6.38 13.61 0.80
N TYR A 378 -5.36 13.37 -0.03
CA TYR A 378 -3.96 13.62 0.34
C TYR A 378 -3.62 15.09 0.07
N ASN A 379 -4.37 16.01 0.69
CA ASN A 379 -3.92 17.38 0.81
C ASN A 379 -2.71 17.38 1.75
N HIS A 380 -1.52 17.43 1.14
CA HIS A 380 -0.29 17.81 1.82
C HIS A 380 -0.56 19.13 2.55
N PRO A 381 -0.09 19.31 3.80
CA PRO A 381 -0.05 20.64 4.40
C PRO A 381 0.88 21.51 3.55
N SER A 382 0.29 22.26 2.63
CA SER A 382 0.81 23.48 2.00
C SER A 382 2.31 23.49 1.68
N ASP A 383 2.70 22.84 0.58
CA ASP A 383 3.79 23.39 -0.22
C ASP A 383 3.21 24.57 -1.00
N ASN A 384 3.48 25.76 -0.48
CA ASN A 384 3.20 27.04 -1.11
C ASN A 384 4.18 27.22 -2.28
N SER A 385 4.02 26.41 -3.33
CA SER A 385 4.75 26.54 -4.58
C SER A 385 3.75 26.74 -5.71
N ASN A 386 3.79 27.95 -6.27
CA ASN A 386 3.04 28.38 -7.45
C ASN A 386 3.29 27.40 -8.61
N SER A 387 2.43 26.39 -8.75
CA SER A 387 2.29 25.61 -9.97
C SER A 387 1.15 26.22 -10.77
N HIS A 388 1.54 26.97 -11.81
CA HIS A 388 0.63 27.46 -12.84
C HIS A 388 -0.05 26.27 -13.54
N SER A 389 -1.23 25.92 -13.04
CA SER A 389 -2.22 25.24 -13.87
C SER A 389 -2.77 26.28 -14.84
N SER A 390 -2.63 26.03 -16.15
CA SER A 390 -3.27 26.82 -17.19
C SER A 390 -4.79 26.65 -17.14
N ALA A 391 -5.41 27.27 -16.15
CA ALA A 391 -6.82 27.62 -16.20
C ALA A 391 -6.94 28.89 -17.02
N THR A 392 -7.71 28.86 -18.10
CA THR A 392 -8.10 30.06 -18.84
C THR A 392 -8.99 30.91 -17.92
N ILE A 393 -8.38 31.80 -17.14
CA ILE A 393 -9.10 32.81 -16.37
C ILE A 393 -9.53 33.89 -17.35
N THR A 394 -10.79 33.85 -17.78
CA THR A 394 -11.45 35.01 -18.38
C THR A 394 -11.62 36.08 -17.31
N LEU A 395 -10.66 37.02 -17.26
CA LEU A 395 -10.78 38.23 -16.46
C LEU A 395 -11.87 39.12 -17.06
N PRO A 396 -12.84 39.61 -16.27
CA PRO A 396 -13.81 40.58 -16.75
C PRO A 396 -13.08 41.84 -17.22
N SER A 397 -13.46 42.37 -18.39
CA SER A 397 -12.81 43.52 -19.03
C SER A 397 -12.77 44.80 -18.17
N SER A 398 -13.55 44.85 -17.10
CA SER A 398 -13.51 45.91 -16.08
C SER A 398 -12.22 45.91 -15.25
N PHE A 399 -11.60 44.75 -15.01
CA PHE A 399 -10.38 44.64 -14.19
C PHE A 399 -9.13 45.12 -14.95
N ILE A 400 -9.06 44.86 -16.25
CA ILE A 400 -7.96 45.31 -17.12
C ILE A 400 -7.95 46.84 -17.22
N LYS A 401 -9.13 47.47 -17.31
CA LYS A 401 -9.23 48.94 -17.35
C LYS A 401 -8.73 49.61 -16.07
N MET A 402 -8.89 48.97 -14.91
CA MET A 402 -8.49 49.52 -13.62
C MET A 402 -6.98 49.45 -13.39
N MET A 403 -6.30 48.39 -13.86
CA MET A 403 -4.83 48.33 -13.76
C MET A 403 -4.11 49.28 -14.72
N THR A 404 -4.65 49.50 -15.92
CA THR A 404 -4.06 50.45 -16.88
C THR A 404 -4.12 51.89 -16.39
N THR A 405 -5.17 52.30 -15.67
CA THR A 405 -5.27 53.66 -15.13
C THR A 405 -4.33 53.90 -13.94
N THR A 406 -4.02 52.88 -13.13
CA THR A 406 -3.08 53.05 -12.00
C THR A 406 -1.63 53.19 -12.47
N ILE A 407 -1.22 52.46 -13.52
CA ILE A 407 0.15 52.54 -14.07
C ILE A 407 0.38 53.88 -14.80
N LEU A 408 -0.63 54.41 -15.48
CA LEU A 408 -0.54 55.74 -16.10
C LEU A 408 -0.44 56.86 -15.05
N PHE A 409 -1.08 56.71 -13.89
CA PHE A 409 -0.98 57.69 -12.80
C PHE A 409 0.40 57.70 -12.13
N THR A 410 1.04 56.54 -11.92
CA THR A 410 2.36 56.48 -11.28
C THR A 410 3.49 56.98 -12.19
N VAL A 411 3.41 56.75 -13.50
CA VAL A 411 4.40 57.27 -14.47
C VAL A 411 4.25 58.80 -14.67
N SER A 412 3.04 59.33 -14.55
CA SER A 412 2.81 60.78 -14.65
C SER A 412 3.21 61.52 -13.37
N LEU A 413 3.18 60.86 -12.21
CA LEU A 413 3.61 61.46 -10.94
C LEU A 413 5.14 61.49 -10.80
N THR A 414 5.86 60.50 -11.33
CA THR A 414 7.33 60.48 -11.30
C THR A 414 7.96 61.47 -12.28
N THR A 415 7.32 61.75 -13.41
CA THR A 415 7.79 62.77 -14.35
C THR A 415 7.56 64.20 -13.83
N LEU A 416 6.53 64.45 -13.01
CA LEU A 416 6.28 65.77 -12.41
C LEU A 416 7.22 66.12 -11.24
N VAL A 417 7.89 65.13 -10.63
CA VAL A 417 8.86 65.34 -9.53
C VAL A 417 10.29 65.52 -10.07
N LEU A 418 10.50 65.26 -11.37
CA LEU A 418 11.79 65.38 -12.05
C LEU A 418 11.95 66.66 -12.88
N PHE A 419 10.94 67.54 -12.87
CA PHE A 419 10.99 68.93 -13.34
C PHE A 419 10.70 69.86 -12.16
#